data_AF-A0A1F4CMI9-F1
#
_entry.id   AF-A0A1F4CMI9-F1
#
_cell.length_a   1.000
_cell.length_b   1.000
_cell.length_c   1.000
_cell.angle_alpha   90.00
_cell.angle_beta   90.00
_cell.angle_gamma   90.00
#
_symmetry.space_group_name_H-M   'P 1'
#
loop_
_entity.id
_entity.type
_entity.pdbx_description
1 polymer ?
#
loop_
_entity_poly.entity_id
_entity_poly.type
_entity_poly.pdbx_seq_one_letter_code
_entity_poly.pdbx_strand_id
1 'polypeptide(L)'
;MGIRIDPRWLPPWADYGARVCVLAAVYAVTAALSVKLVDSDVAPVWPCAGIGLAALITWGRRLWPGVGLGAALGYAALGESFVTTAAMATGQTLEALAAAWLMHRFVHFRNEFHRGVDVFKFVVVAAAAGVIAATIGVASHVLDGSPEAADPLGMWRIWWQRDAAGMLAFAPLFLLWMRATPRDHPAVGPVERTLFCLSVLGASLLAFETQFSGQVGQSLLYLLLPVIVWGGLRFTQRGVATAVAVIGAVAVWETLEGTQGPFVVDTLSDSLLLMQTFISTMLIMGLTLAAFIADRRRAFENLKKLRDELADRVRQRTAELEKANETLRLQIVQRKSAETALQAAHQRLQEVSKHLVQSSEAKRHEIAHELNEELGQVLAGVGMRLGALQASTPSNALAPTLDEMERLVRGVINRIQRLARSLAPSEIKHLGLAAATEAYLTETSRAAGV
;
A
#
# COMPACT_ATOMS: atom_id res chain seq x y z
N MET A 1 20.41 -36.14 24.59
CA MET A 1 19.07 -36.59 24.17
C MET A 1 18.05 -35.69 24.87
N GLY A 2 17.77 -34.52 24.30
CA GLY A 2 16.88 -33.53 24.91
C GLY A 2 15.44 -33.86 24.55
N ILE A 3 14.67 -34.40 25.50
CA ILE A 3 13.25 -34.64 25.33
C ILE A 3 12.57 -33.27 25.21
N ARG A 4 12.26 -32.86 23.98
CA ARG A 4 11.32 -31.75 23.74
C ARG A 4 9.93 -32.29 24.08
N ILE A 5 9.45 -31.95 25.27
CA ILE A 5 8.07 -32.19 25.67
C ILE A 5 7.19 -31.25 24.85
N ASP A 6 6.42 -31.81 23.92
CA ASP A 6 5.42 -31.09 23.13
C ASP A 6 4.32 -30.57 24.10
N PRO A 7 3.98 -29.28 24.15
CA PRO A 7 3.08 -28.71 25.16
C PRO A 7 1.58 -29.10 25.02
N ARG A 8 1.24 -30.13 24.23
CA ARG A 8 -0.15 -30.51 23.88
C ARG A 8 -0.66 -31.80 24.56
N TRP A 9 -0.14 -32.19 25.72
CA TRP A 9 -0.52 -33.44 26.39
C TRP A 9 -1.84 -33.40 27.16
N LEU A 10 -2.42 -32.22 27.39
CA LEU A 10 -3.71 -32.11 28.06
C LEU A 10 -4.86 -32.20 27.04
N PRO A 11 -5.87 -33.06 27.27
CA PRO A 11 -7.06 -33.04 26.44
C PRO A 11 -7.74 -31.65 26.53
N PRO A 12 -8.45 -31.20 25.48
CA PRO A 12 -8.99 -29.83 25.41
C PRO A 12 -9.88 -29.43 26.60
N TRP A 13 -10.57 -30.40 27.21
CA TRP A 13 -11.38 -30.17 28.40
C TRP A 13 -10.55 -29.93 29.67
N ALA A 14 -9.37 -30.55 29.77
CA ALA A 14 -8.46 -30.35 30.91
C ALA A 14 -7.75 -28.99 30.83
N ASP A 15 -7.34 -28.55 29.63
CA ASP A 15 -6.84 -27.19 29.41
C ASP A 15 -7.93 -26.14 29.70
N TYR A 16 -9.16 -26.37 29.24
CA TYR A 16 -10.29 -25.50 29.56
C TYR A 16 -10.56 -25.44 31.07
N GLY A 17 -10.64 -26.58 31.74
CA GLY A 17 -10.84 -26.67 33.18
C GLY A 17 -9.73 -25.96 33.96
N ALA A 18 -8.47 -26.17 33.58
CA ALA A 18 -7.34 -25.47 34.18
C ALA A 18 -7.45 -23.95 34.04
N ARG A 19 -7.84 -23.43 32.86
CA ARG A 19 -8.04 -21.98 32.66
C ARG A 19 -9.18 -21.42 33.49
N VAL A 20 -10.28 -22.17 33.63
CA VAL A 20 -11.41 -21.79 34.51
C VAL A 20 -10.92 -21.72 35.96
N CYS A 21 -10.19 -22.72 36.45
CA CYS A 21 -9.67 -22.74 37.81
C CYS A 21 -8.66 -21.62 38.07
N VAL A 22 -7.75 -21.36 37.13
CA VAL A 22 -6.78 -20.25 37.23
C VAL A 22 -7.50 -18.91 37.28
N LEU A 23 -8.48 -18.68 36.39
CA LEU A 23 -9.25 -17.44 36.40
C LEU A 23 -10.03 -17.28 37.71
N ALA A 24 -10.67 -18.35 38.20
CA ALA A 24 -11.39 -18.33 39.46
C ALA A 24 -10.46 -18.01 40.64
N ALA A 25 -9.29 -18.66 40.70
CA ALA A 25 -8.30 -18.41 41.75
C ALA A 25 -7.77 -16.97 41.71
N VAL A 26 -7.39 -16.46 40.53
CA VAL A 26 -6.91 -15.08 40.37
C VAL A 26 -7.99 -14.09 40.78
N TYR A 27 -9.23 -14.30 40.34
CA TYR A 27 -10.37 -13.44 40.69
C TYR A 27 -10.66 -13.46 42.19
N ALA A 28 -10.71 -14.65 42.81
CA ALA A 28 -10.98 -14.78 44.25
C ALA A 28 -9.87 -14.15 45.10
N VAL A 29 -8.60 -14.38 44.75
CA VAL A 29 -7.45 -13.79 45.45
C VAL A 29 -7.44 -12.28 45.31
N THR A 30 -7.71 -11.74 44.11
CA THR A 30 -7.78 -10.29 43.92
C THR A 30 -8.96 -9.66 44.64
N ALA A 31 -10.11 -10.34 44.72
CA ALA A 31 -11.25 -9.86 45.50
C ALA A 31 -10.92 -9.81 46.99
N ALA A 32 -10.38 -10.90 47.54
CA ALA A 32 -9.98 -10.99 48.94
C ALA A 32 -8.90 -9.96 49.29
N LEU A 33 -7.90 -9.78 48.42
CA LEU A 33 -6.84 -8.79 48.61
C LEU A 33 -7.41 -7.37 48.61
N SER A 34 -8.35 -7.07 47.70
CA SER A 34 -8.91 -5.73 47.54
C SER A 34 -9.75 -5.27 48.74
N VAL A 35 -10.29 -6.20 49.52
CA VAL A 35 -10.99 -5.89 50.79
C VAL A 35 -10.02 -5.92 51.97
N LYS A 36 -9.17 -6.96 52.07
CA LYS A 36 -8.23 -7.10 53.19
C LYS A 36 -7.14 -6.03 53.26
N LEU A 37 -6.70 -5.47 52.13
CA LEU A 37 -5.68 -4.41 52.14
C LEU A 37 -6.20 -3.09 52.73
N VAL A 38 -7.53 -2.97 52.87
CA VAL A 38 -8.21 -1.69 53.04
C VAL A 38 -8.80 -1.57 54.45
N ASP A 39 -8.89 -2.68 55.20
CA ASP A 39 -9.52 -2.76 56.53
C ASP A 39 -10.87 -2.04 56.59
N SER A 40 -11.57 -2.02 55.45
CA SER A 40 -12.89 -1.42 55.26
C SER A 40 -13.79 -2.40 54.54
N ASP A 41 -15.09 -2.33 54.82
CA ASP A 41 -16.09 -3.21 54.23
C ASP A 41 -16.29 -2.95 52.71
N VAL A 42 -15.72 -1.86 52.16
CA VAL A 42 -15.89 -1.47 50.76
C VAL A 42 -14.56 -1.20 50.08
N ALA A 43 -14.14 -2.14 49.22
CA ALA A 43 -12.98 -1.97 48.35
C ALA A 43 -13.17 -0.75 47.42
N PRO A 44 -12.18 0.16 47.32
CA PRO A 44 -12.31 1.40 46.57
C PRO A 44 -12.13 1.22 45.06
N VAL A 45 -11.52 0.12 44.62
CA VAL A 45 -11.48 -0.28 43.20
C VAL A 45 -11.71 -1.78 43.18
N TRP A 46 -12.35 -2.30 42.12
CA TRP A 46 -12.55 -3.73 41.95
C TRP A 46 -11.70 -4.29 40.79
N PRO A 47 -10.42 -4.63 41.01
CA PRO A 47 -9.53 -5.18 39.97
C PRO A 47 -10.13 -6.40 39.26
N CYS A 48 -10.93 -7.18 39.99
CA CYS A 48 -11.55 -8.41 39.53
C CYS A 48 -12.45 -8.18 38.32
N ALA A 49 -13.22 -7.08 38.30
CA ALA A 49 -14.07 -6.72 37.15
C ALA A 49 -13.23 -6.53 35.88
N GLY A 50 -12.10 -5.82 35.98
CA GLY A 50 -11.18 -5.62 34.86
C GLY A 50 -10.45 -6.89 34.42
N ILE A 51 -10.01 -7.72 35.37
CA ILE A 51 -9.37 -9.02 35.08
C ILE A 51 -10.35 -9.96 34.39
N GLY A 52 -11.58 -10.08 34.92
CA GLY A 52 -12.64 -10.90 34.35
C GLY A 52 -12.95 -10.46 32.91
N LEU A 53 -13.15 -9.16 32.68
CA LEU A 53 -13.37 -8.63 31.35
C LEU A 53 -12.20 -8.92 30.39
N ALA A 54 -10.97 -8.63 30.81
CA ALA A 54 -9.78 -8.88 30.01
C ALA A 54 -9.64 -10.36 29.64
N ALA A 55 -9.93 -11.27 30.58
CA ALA A 55 -9.88 -12.70 30.35
C ALA A 55 -10.93 -13.16 29.33
N LEU A 56 -12.18 -12.68 29.45
CA LEU A 56 -13.25 -13.04 28.52
C LEU A 56 -13.06 -12.48 27.11
N ILE A 57 -12.43 -11.30 26.97
CA ILE A 57 -12.03 -10.76 25.67
C ILE A 57 -10.87 -11.57 25.07
N THR A 58 -9.86 -11.91 25.89
CA THR A 58 -8.62 -12.52 25.41
C THR A 58 -8.78 -14.00 25.08
N TRP A 59 -9.43 -14.76 25.95
CA TRP A 59 -9.55 -16.22 25.85
C TRP A 59 -10.98 -16.70 25.56
N GLY A 60 -11.91 -15.76 25.43
CA GLY A 60 -13.27 -16.01 24.97
C GLY A 60 -14.29 -16.14 26.09
N ARG A 61 -15.54 -15.78 25.75
CA ARG A 61 -16.71 -15.74 26.65
C ARG A 61 -17.04 -17.10 27.30
N ARG A 62 -16.50 -18.20 26.80
CA ARG A 62 -16.70 -19.53 27.40
C ARG A 62 -16.09 -19.65 28.81
N LEU A 63 -15.09 -18.83 29.16
CA LEU A 63 -14.48 -18.83 30.49
C LEU A 63 -15.31 -18.16 31.59
N TRP A 64 -16.55 -17.76 31.31
CA TRP A 64 -17.45 -17.16 32.30
C TRP A 64 -17.59 -17.95 33.61
N PRO A 65 -17.53 -19.30 33.66
CA PRO A 65 -17.60 -20.01 34.94
C PRO A 65 -16.44 -19.66 35.86
N GLY A 66 -15.28 -19.27 35.32
CA GLY A 66 -14.13 -18.84 36.12
C GLY A 66 -14.42 -17.53 36.85
N VAL A 67 -15.12 -16.59 36.20
CA VAL A 67 -15.56 -15.33 36.84
C VAL A 67 -16.57 -15.62 37.93
N GLY A 68 -17.60 -16.44 37.64
CA GLY A 68 -18.64 -16.77 38.61
C GLY A 68 -18.12 -17.54 39.83
N LEU A 69 -17.29 -18.56 39.62
CA LEU A 69 -16.67 -19.31 40.71
C LEU A 69 -15.72 -18.43 41.53
N GLY A 70 -14.91 -17.60 40.86
CA GLY A 70 -14.01 -16.69 41.54
C GLY A 70 -14.74 -15.64 42.38
N ALA A 71 -15.83 -15.08 41.85
CA ALA A 71 -16.69 -14.14 42.58
C ALA A 71 -17.37 -14.82 43.78
N ALA A 72 -17.94 -16.01 43.60
CA ALA A 72 -18.57 -16.76 44.68
C ALA A 72 -17.58 -17.10 45.80
N LEU A 73 -16.37 -17.56 45.47
CA LEU A 73 -15.31 -17.82 46.45
C LEU A 73 -14.86 -16.54 47.15
N GLY A 74 -14.77 -15.42 46.42
CA GLY A 74 -14.43 -14.11 46.96
C GLY A 74 -15.44 -13.65 48.02
N TYR A 75 -16.73 -13.59 47.67
CA TYR A 75 -17.79 -13.15 48.59
C TYR A 75 -18.00 -14.13 49.75
N ALA A 76 -17.91 -15.44 49.51
CA ALA A 76 -17.95 -16.42 50.60
C ALA A 76 -16.80 -16.23 51.59
N ALA A 77 -15.60 -15.85 51.13
CA ALA A 77 -14.46 -15.56 52.00
C ALA A 77 -14.63 -14.24 52.79
N LEU A 78 -15.54 -13.36 52.37
CA LEU A 78 -15.93 -12.14 53.08
C LEU A 78 -17.03 -12.39 54.11
N GLY A 79 -17.56 -13.61 54.22
CA GLY A 79 -18.58 -13.97 55.21
C GLY A 79 -20.01 -13.64 54.79
N GLU A 80 -20.24 -13.32 53.52
CA GLU A 80 -21.57 -13.04 52.98
C GLU A 80 -22.50 -14.25 53.06
N SER A 81 -23.82 -14.00 53.18
CA SER A 81 -24.82 -15.07 53.17
C SER A 81 -24.78 -15.86 51.84
N PHE A 82 -25.25 -17.10 51.85
CA PHE A 82 -25.26 -17.92 50.64
C PHE A 82 -26.08 -17.27 49.51
N VAL A 83 -27.22 -16.66 49.86
CA VAL A 83 -28.12 -16.01 48.90
C VAL A 83 -27.45 -14.77 48.31
N THR A 84 -26.86 -13.92 49.15
CA THR A 84 -26.14 -12.71 48.73
C THR A 84 -24.92 -13.06 47.88
N THR A 85 -24.12 -14.04 48.30
CA THR A 85 -22.98 -14.57 47.53
C THR A 85 -23.40 -15.06 46.13
N ALA A 86 -24.47 -15.86 46.05
CA ALA A 86 -24.96 -16.38 44.77
C ALA A 86 -25.47 -15.27 43.85
N ALA A 87 -26.20 -14.29 44.39
CA ALA A 87 -26.69 -13.14 43.65
C ALA A 87 -25.53 -12.26 43.14
N MET A 88 -24.58 -11.90 44.00
CA MET A 88 -23.43 -11.07 43.63
C MET A 88 -22.53 -11.77 42.61
N ALA A 89 -22.25 -13.06 42.77
CA ALA A 89 -21.50 -13.84 41.79
C ALA A 89 -22.20 -13.88 40.43
N THR A 90 -23.53 -13.98 40.43
CA THR A 90 -24.34 -13.90 39.21
C THR A 90 -24.23 -12.51 38.57
N GLY A 91 -24.35 -11.44 39.37
CA GLY A 91 -24.22 -10.07 38.91
C GLY A 91 -22.88 -9.77 38.25
N GLN A 92 -21.78 -10.13 38.93
CA GLN A 92 -20.41 -9.97 38.42
C GLN A 92 -20.16 -10.78 37.13
N THR A 93 -20.73 -11.98 37.04
CA THR A 93 -20.62 -12.82 35.84
C THR A 93 -21.37 -12.21 34.66
N LEU A 94 -22.61 -11.74 34.89
CA LEU A 94 -23.44 -11.10 33.87
C LEU A 94 -22.84 -9.79 33.40
N GLU A 95 -22.30 -8.98 34.31
CA GLU A 95 -21.55 -7.77 34.00
C GLU A 95 -20.37 -8.10 33.07
N ALA A 96 -19.50 -9.03 33.44
CA ALA A 96 -18.32 -9.36 32.65
C ALA A 96 -18.71 -9.91 31.25
N LEU A 97 -19.77 -10.71 31.17
CA LEU A 97 -20.33 -11.21 29.91
C LEU A 97 -20.91 -10.09 29.05
N ALA A 98 -21.67 -9.17 29.64
CA ALA A 98 -22.27 -8.03 28.96
C ALA A 98 -21.19 -7.09 28.43
N ALA A 99 -20.20 -6.73 29.26
CA ALA A 99 -19.05 -5.93 28.87
C ALA A 99 -18.29 -6.59 27.70
N ALA A 100 -17.97 -7.89 27.80
CA ALA A 100 -17.27 -8.60 26.73
C ALA A 100 -18.10 -8.67 25.43
N TRP A 101 -19.42 -8.86 25.53
CA TRP A 101 -20.32 -8.87 24.38
C TRP A 101 -20.42 -7.49 23.71
N LEU A 102 -20.59 -6.42 24.49
CA LEU A 102 -20.66 -5.04 24.02
C LEU A 102 -19.33 -4.62 23.35
N MET A 103 -18.19 -4.99 23.95
CA MET A 103 -16.87 -4.75 23.36
C MET A 103 -16.72 -5.41 21.99
N HIS A 104 -17.14 -6.66 21.85
CA HIS A 104 -17.11 -7.36 20.57
C HIS A 104 -18.08 -6.74 19.55
N ARG A 105 -19.27 -6.31 19.98
CA ARG A 105 -20.34 -5.83 19.10
C ARG A 105 -20.14 -4.40 18.60
N PHE A 106 -19.63 -3.49 19.44
CA PHE A 106 -19.59 -2.04 19.17
C PHE A 106 -18.17 -1.50 18.96
N VAL A 107 -17.17 -2.07 19.65
CA VAL A 107 -15.77 -1.64 19.53
C VAL A 107 -15.06 -2.41 18.41
N HIS A 108 -15.56 -3.60 18.05
CA HIS A 108 -14.84 -4.54 17.15
C HIS A 108 -13.40 -4.74 17.61
N PHE A 109 -13.23 -4.76 18.93
CA PHE A 109 -11.93 -4.68 19.59
C PHE A 109 -11.07 -5.88 19.21
N ARG A 110 -9.98 -5.63 18.49
CA ARG A 110 -8.97 -6.65 18.11
C ARG A 110 -7.75 -6.61 19.05
N ASN A 111 -7.99 -6.46 20.35
CA ASN A 111 -7.00 -6.51 21.43
C ASN A 111 -6.06 -5.29 21.57
N GLU A 112 -6.32 -4.20 20.86
CA GLU A 112 -5.61 -2.93 21.00
C GLU A 112 -6.59 -1.77 20.84
N PHE A 113 -6.37 -0.69 21.60
CA PHE A 113 -7.12 0.56 21.43
C PHE A 113 -6.52 1.34 20.27
N HIS A 114 -6.64 0.84 19.04
CA HIS A 114 -5.98 1.50 17.92
C HIS A 114 -6.43 2.95 17.76
N ARG A 115 -7.72 3.22 17.97
CA ARG A 115 -8.30 4.56 17.82
C ARG A 115 -8.66 5.16 19.15
N GLY A 116 -8.53 6.49 19.26
CA GLY A 116 -9.04 7.23 20.43
C GLY A 116 -10.53 6.98 20.68
N VAL A 117 -11.32 6.79 19.62
CA VAL A 117 -12.75 6.45 19.71
C VAL A 117 -12.99 5.11 20.43
N ASP A 118 -12.07 4.15 20.33
CA ASP A 118 -12.21 2.84 20.96
C ASP A 118 -12.09 2.96 22.49
N VAL A 119 -11.30 3.93 22.98
CA VAL A 119 -11.19 4.26 24.41
C VAL A 119 -12.51 4.81 24.93
N PHE A 120 -13.13 5.77 24.23
CA PHE A 120 -14.42 6.33 24.63
C PHE A 120 -15.53 5.27 24.64
N LYS A 121 -15.59 4.41 23.62
CA LYS A 121 -16.56 3.32 23.60
C LYS A 121 -16.35 2.35 24.76
N PHE A 122 -15.10 2.05 25.08
CA PHE A 122 -14.77 1.19 26.22
C PHE A 122 -15.24 1.79 27.55
N VAL A 123 -15.08 3.09 27.75
CA VAL A 123 -15.61 3.79 28.93
C VAL A 123 -17.12 3.65 29.03
N VAL A 124 -17.84 3.89 27.93
CA VAL A 124 -19.30 3.72 27.90
C VAL A 124 -19.71 2.27 28.19
N VAL A 125 -18.97 1.29 27.67
CA VAL A 125 -19.25 -0.13 27.92
C VAL A 125 -18.99 -0.50 29.38
N ALA A 126 -17.88 -0.06 29.97
CA ALA A 126 -17.57 -0.31 31.38
C ALA A 126 -18.65 0.30 32.29
N ALA A 127 -19.02 1.55 32.04
CA ALA A 127 -20.10 2.23 32.75
C ALA A 127 -21.45 1.52 32.60
N ALA A 128 -21.81 1.09 31.38
CA ALA A 128 -23.08 0.41 31.14
C ALA A 128 -23.13 -1.00 31.75
N ALA A 129 -22.04 -1.74 31.72
CA ALA A 129 -21.96 -3.09 32.26
C ALA A 129 -22.02 -3.10 33.79
N GLY A 130 -21.35 -2.16 34.46
CA GLY A 130 -21.35 -2.04 35.93
C GLY A 130 -22.74 -1.82 36.52
N VAL A 131 -23.70 -1.30 35.75
CA VAL A 131 -25.10 -1.17 36.19
C VAL A 131 -25.68 -2.54 36.57
N ILE A 132 -25.29 -3.61 35.87
CA ILE A 132 -25.81 -4.95 36.09
C ILE A 132 -25.38 -5.48 37.46
N ALA A 133 -24.08 -5.45 37.74
CA ALA A 133 -23.54 -5.95 39.01
C ALA A 133 -24.00 -5.11 40.20
N ALA A 134 -23.97 -3.78 40.10
CA ALA A 134 -24.42 -2.89 41.16
C ALA A 134 -25.91 -3.08 41.47
N THR A 135 -26.76 -3.22 40.45
CA THR A 135 -28.21 -3.41 40.66
C THR A 135 -28.52 -4.75 41.32
N ILE A 136 -27.89 -5.84 40.86
CA ILE A 136 -28.09 -7.18 41.43
C ILE A 136 -27.55 -7.24 42.86
N GLY A 137 -26.37 -6.66 43.09
CA GLY A 137 -25.74 -6.63 44.42
C GLY A 137 -26.52 -5.82 45.44
N VAL A 138 -26.96 -4.60 45.11
CA VAL A 138 -27.77 -3.80 46.04
C VAL A 138 -29.12 -4.48 46.30
N ALA A 139 -29.76 -5.04 45.26
CA ALA A 139 -31.00 -5.79 45.43
C ALA A 139 -30.83 -6.97 46.39
N SER A 140 -29.70 -7.70 46.36
CA SER A 140 -29.47 -8.78 47.30
C SER A 140 -29.30 -8.29 48.74
N HIS A 141 -28.55 -7.21 49.00
CA HIS A 141 -28.40 -6.68 50.36
C HIS A 141 -29.71 -6.11 50.93
N VAL A 142 -30.55 -5.51 50.08
CA VAL A 142 -31.91 -5.07 50.48
C VAL A 142 -32.78 -6.26 50.86
N LEU A 143 -32.73 -7.35 50.09
CA LEU A 143 -33.51 -8.56 50.37
C LEU A 143 -33.00 -9.33 51.60
N ASP A 144 -31.69 -9.29 51.89
CA ASP A 144 -31.08 -9.91 53.06
C ASP A 144 -31.27 -9.07 54.34
N GLY A 145 -31.80 -7.85 54.22
CA GLY A 145 -32.01 -6.93 55.35
C GLY A 145 -30.70 -6.41 55.95
N SER A 146 -29.62 -6.33 55.14
CA SER A 146 -28.32 -5.82 55.61
C SER A 146 -28.45 -4.38 56.13
N PRO A 147 -27.82 -4.03 57.27
CA PRO A 147 -27.74 -2.66 57.76
C PRO A 147 -27.12 -1.69 56.73
N GLU A 148 -26.26 -2.19 55.85
CA GLU A 148 -25.59 -1.40 54.80
C GLU A 148 -26.58 -0.95 53.71
N ALA A 149 -27.69 -1.66 53.55
CA ALA A 149 -28.75 -1.32 52.60
C ALA A 149 -29.67 -0.19 53.11
N ALA A 150 -29.31 0.50 54.21
CA ALA A 150 -30.05 1.65 54.71
C ALA A 150 -30.05 2.85 53.72
N ASP A 151 -29.01 2.98 52.90
CA ASP A 151 -28.96 3.90 51.76
C ASP A 151 -28.67 3.12 50.45
N PRO A 152 -29.70 2.52 49.82
CA PRO A 152 -29.52 1.74 48.61
C PRO A 152 -28.94 2.54 47.44
N LEU A 153 -29.24 3.84 47.35
CA LEU A 153 -28.80 4.70 46.25
C LEU A 153 -27.33 5.07 46.40
N GLY A 154 -26.89 5.42 47.61
CA GLY A 154 -25.47 5.66 47.91
C GLY A 154 -24.63 4.41 47.66
N MET A 155 -25.09 3.26 48.14
CA MET A 155 -24.45 1.96 47.92
C MET A 155 -24.34 1.63 46.42
N TRP A 156 -25.44 1.78 45.67
CA TRP A 156 -25.46 1.53 44.23
C TRP A 156 -24.46 2.40 43.47
N ARG A 157 -24.39 3.70 43.79
CA ARG A 157 -23.44 4.64 43.16
C ARG A 157 -22.00 4.21 43.38
N ILE A 158 -21.64 3.87 44.62
CA ILE A 158 -20.27 3.48 44.98
C ILE A 158 -19.89 2.19 44.25
N TRP A 159 -20.77 1.20 44.24
CA TRP A 159 -20.51 -0.11 43.64
C TRP A 159 -20.42 -0.05 42.12
N TRP A 160 -21.35 0.67 41.49
CA TRP A 160 -21.32 0.91 40.05
C TRP A 160 -20.01 1.57 39.62
N GLN A 161 -19.59 2.61 40.36
CA GLN A 161 -18.39 3.35 40.01
C GLN A 161 -17.11 2.54 40.28
N ARG A 162 -17.08 1.79 41.38
CA ARG A 162 -15.98 0.89 41.73
C ARG A 162 -15.73 -0.15 40.63
N ASP A 163 -16.80 -0.76 40.10
CA ASP A 163 -16.70 -1.79 39.07
C ASP A 163 -16.28 -1.19 37.72
N ALA A 164 -16.86 -0.03 37.35
CA ALA A 164 -16.44 0.71 36.15
C ALA A 164 -14.97 1.15 36.23
N ALA A 165 -14.53 1.72 37.36
CA ALA A 165 -13.13 2.11 37.58
C ALA A 165 -12.19 0.90 37.56
N GLY A 166 -12.62 -0.23 38.11
CA GLY A 166 -11.90 -1.50 38.05
C GLY A 166 -11.68 -1.99 36.62
N MET A 167 -12.74 -1.97 35.80
CA MET A 167 -12.62 -2.28 34.38
C MET A 167 -11.68 -1.31 33.66
N LEU A 168 -11.88 -0.01 33.88
CA LEU A 168 -11.07 1.03 33.27
C LEU A 168 -9.60 0.86 33.61
N ALA A 169 -9.22 0.74 34.88
CA ALA A 169 -7.82 0.66 35.26
C ALA A 169 -7.16 -0.68 34.87
N PHE A 170 -7.84 -1.80 35.13
CA PHE A 170 -7.20 -3.12 35.04
C PHE A 170 -7.39 -3.79 33.68
N ALA A 171 -8.56 -3.69 33.04
CA ALA A 171 -8.76 -4.36 31.75
C ALA A 171 -7.74 -3.93 30.67
N PRO A 172 -7.46 -2.64 30.40
CA PRO A 172 -6.45 -2.25 29.42
C PRO A 172 -5.04 -2.65 29.86
N LEU A 173 -4.71 -2.60 31.15
CA LEU A 173 -3.42 -3.07 31.65
C LEU A 173 -3.21 -4.55 31.27
N PHE A 174 -4.18 -5.40 31.58
CA PHE A 174 -4.12 -6.82 31.27
C PHE A 174 -4.12 -7.07 29.75
N LEU A 175 -5.05 -6.47 29.01
CA LEU A 175 -5.18 -6.65 27.56
C LEU A 175 -3.91 -6.25 26.80
N LEU A 176 -3.30 -5.13 27.19
CA LEU A 176 -2.13 -4.60 26.49
C LEU A 176 -0.85 -5.41 26.81
N TRP A 177 -0.73 -6.00 28.00
CA TRP A 177 0.46 -6.76 28.41
C TRP A 177 0.39 -8.26 28.05
N MET A 178 -0.79 -8.89 28.07
CA MET A 178 -0.92 -10.34 27.81
C MET A 178 -0.69 -10.76 26.36
N ARG A 179 -0.75 -9.83 25.40
CA ARG A 179 -0.54 -10.11 23.97
C ARG A 179 0.59 -9.28 23.36
N ALA A 180 1.57 -8.90 24.17
CA ALA A 180 2.68 -8.07 23.73
C ALA A 180 3.47 -8.71 22.58
N THR A 181 3.35 -8.14 21.36
CA THR A 181 4.23 -8.54 20.26
C THR A 181 5.52 -7.71 20.28
N PRO A 182 6.66 -8.26 19.85
CA PRO A 182 7.94 -7.54 19.82
C PRO A 182 7.90 -6.24 19.00
N ARG A 183 6.97 -6.12 18.04
CA ARG A 183 6.75 -4.92 17.21
C ARG A 183 6.12 -3.75 17.99
N ASP A 184 5.54 -4.01 19.15
CA ASP A 184 4.85 -3.01 19.97
C ASP A 184 5.78 -2.31 20.97
N HIS A 185 7.06 -2.68 21.00
CA HIS A 185 8.02 -1.98 21.84
C HIS A 185 8.34 -0.63 21.22
N PRO A 186 8.08 0.48 21.93
CA PRO A 186 8.54 1.76 21.46
C PRO A 186 10.07 1.72 21.35
N ALA A 187 10.63 2.34 20.30
CA ALA A 187 12.06 2.50 20.09
C ALA A 187 12.65 3.51 21.11
N VAL A 188 12.45 3.19 22.38
CA VAL A 188 12.77 4.00 23.55
C VAL A 188 13.86 3.25 24.30
N GLY A 189 15.00 3.92 24.46
CA GLY A 189 16.17 3.37 25.15
C GLY A 189 15.90 3.08 26.63
N PRO A 190 16.76 2.28 27.29
CA PRO A 190 16.59 1.92 28.69
C PRO A 190 16.61 3.14 29.62
N VAL A 191 17.42 4.16 29.32
CA VAL A 191 17.50 5.40 30.11
C VAL A 191 16.16 6.14 30.15
N GLU A 192 15.51 6.34 29.00
CA GLU A 192 14.22 7.00 28.93
C GLU A 192 13.12 6.21 29.69
N ARG A 193 13.14 4.87 29.63
CA ARG A 193 12.22 4.02 30.41
C ARG A 193 12.42 4.22 31.91
N THR A 194 13.66 4.22 32.36
CA THR A 194 13.99 4.43 33.77
C THR A 194 13.57 5.82 34.23
N LEU A 195 13.87 6.87 33.44
CA LEU A 195 13.44 8.24 33.75
C LEU A 195 11.91 8.36 33.80
N PHE A 196 11.19 7.69 32.90
CA PHE A 196 9.74 7.65 32.95
C PHE A 196 9.22 6.98 34.22
N CYS A 197 9.72 5.78 34.56
CA CYS A 197 9.34 5.09 35.79
C CYS A 197 9.64 5.94 37.04
N LEU A 198 10.82 6.57 37.11
CA LEU A 198 11.19 7.47 38.20
C LEU A 198 10.29 8.71 38.25
N SER A 199 9.91 9.27 37.10
CA SER A 199 8.99 10.41 37.06
C SER A 199 7.58 10.04 37.53
N VAL A 200 7.07 8.87 37.16
CA VAL A 200 5.78 8.36 37.63
C VAL A 200 5.82 8.15 39.13
N LEU A 201 6.84 7.44 39.64
CA LEU A 201 6.98 7.16 41.06
C LEU A 201 7.17 8.45 41.86
N GLY A 202 8.12 9.30 41.47
CA GLY A 202 8.43 10.54 42.16
C GLY A 202 7.27 11.54 42.15
N ALA A 203 6.58 11.70 41.01
CA ALA A 203 5.41 12.57 40.95
C ALA A 203 4.23 11.99 41.76
N SER A 204 4.07 10.67 41.82
CA SER A 204 3.04 10.04 42.66
C SER A 204 3.33 10.27 44.14
N LEU A 205 4.54 9.95 44.60
CA LEU A 205 4.94 10.16 45.99
C LEU A 205 4.78 11.63 46.40
N LEU A 206 5.23 12.58 45.58
CA LEU A 206 5.06 14.01 45.86
C LEU A 206 3.58 14.45 45.84
N ALA A 207 2.78 13.95 44.90
CA ALA A 207 1.38 14.34 44.77
C ALA A 207 0.49 13.81 45.91
N PHE A 208 0.90 12.70 46.52
CA PHE A 208 0.18 12.07 47.62
C PHE A 208 0.86 12.25 48.99
N GLU A 209 1.93 13.04 49.05
CA GLU A 209 2.68 13.30 50.28
C GLU A 209 1.80 13.98 51.33
N THR A 210 1.68 13.35 52.49
CA THR A 210 0.78 13.77 53.59
C THR A 210 1.15 15.11 54.22
N GLN A 211 2.40 15.57 54.06
CA GLN A 211 2.84 16.88 54.56
C GLN A 211 2.21 18.07 53.80
N PHE A 212 1.81 17.86 52.55
CA PHE A 212 1.19 18.88 51.71
C PHE A 212 -0.32 18.69 51.67
N SER A 213 -1.03 19.03 52.75
CA SER A 213 -2.49 18.89 52.82
C SER A 213 -3.25 20.14 52.31
N GLY A 214 -4.55 19.99 52.06
CA GLY A 214 -5.41 21.07 51.57
C GLY A 214 -5.17 21.46 50.10
N GLN A 215 -5.24 22.75 49.78
CA GLN A 215 -5.14 23.24 48.39
C GLN A 215 -3.80 22.92 47.72
N VAL A 216 -2.72 22.83 48.51
CA VAL A 216 -1.38 22.53 47.98
C VAL A 216 -1.31 21.08 47.50
N GLY A 217 -1.76 20.11 48.30
CA GLY A 217 -1.83 18.69 47.89
C GLY A 217 -2.70 18.49 46.65
N GLN A 218 -3.88 19.11 46.62
CA GLN A 218 -4.75 19.06 45.43
C GLN A 218 -4.09 19.66 44.18
N SER A 219 -3.26 20.69 44.34
CA SER A 219 -2.51 21.29 43.23
C SER A 219 -1.36 20.39 42.74
N LEU A 220 -0.75 19.59 43.62
CA LEU A 220 0.32 18.66 43.25
C LEU A 220 -0.18 17.50 42.38
N LEU A 221 -1.47 17.15 42.45
CA LEU A 221 -2.08 16.18 41.52
C LEU A 221 -1.90 16.58 40.05
N TYR A 222 -1.84 17.87 39.73
CA TYR A 222 -1.59 18.34 38.36
C TYR A 222 -0.20 17.99 37.84
N LEU A 223 0.78 17.68 38.70
CA LEU A 223 2.11 17.21 38.30
C LEU A 223 2.06 15.87 37.57
N LEU A 224 1.02 15.07 37.83
CA LEU A 224 0.83 13.77 37.18
C LEU A 224 0.40 13.93 35.71
N LEU A 225 -0.24 15.04 35.33
CA LEU A 225 -0.67 15.29 33.96
C LEU A 225 0.51 15.33 32.96
N PRO A 226 1.55 16.16 33.13
CA PRO A 226 2.68 16.18 32.21
C PRO A 226 3.42 14.84 32.13
N VAL A 227 3.46 14.06 33.23
CA VAL A 227 4.02 12.70 33.23
C VAL A 227 3.19 11.77 32.34
N ILE A 228 1.87 11.76 32.49
CA ILE A 228 0.99 10.95 31.63
C ILE A 228 1.04 11.41 30.16
N VAL A 229 1.09 12.73 29.92
CA VAL A 229 1.24 13.30 28.58
C VAL A 229 2.56 12.85 27.95
N TRP A 230 3.66 12.91 28.69
CA TRP A 230 4.95 12.39 28.24
C TRP A 230 4.90 10.88 27.95
N GLY A 231 4.21 10.13 28.82
CA GLY A 231 3.87 8.72 28.64
C GLY A 231 3.19 8.46 27.30
N GLY A 232 2.12 9.19 26.98
CA GLY A 232 1.37 9.05 25.73
C GLY A 232 2.16 9.49 24.49
N LEU A 233 3.01 10.53 24.62
CA LEU A 233 3.86 11.06 23.55
C LEU A 233 5.00 10.15 23.16
N ARG A 234 5.64 9.50 24.13
CA ARG A 234 6.88 8.77 23.92
C ARG A 234 6.68 7.26 23.96
N PHE A 235 5.88 6.77 24.89
CA PHE A 235 5.62 5.36 25.12
C PHE A 235 4.33 4.91 24.41
N THR A 236 4.10 3.61 24.35
CA THR A 236 2.84 3.06 23.85
C THR A 236 1.76 3.12 24.93
N GLN A 237 0.53 2.74 24.59
CA GLN A 237 -0.60 2.64 25.53
C GLN A 237 -0.28 1.81 26.77
N ARG A 238 0.65 0.85 26.67
CA ARG A 238 1.17 0.06 27.80
C ARG A 238 1.79 0.93 28.88
N GLY A 239 2.66 1.86 28.48
CA GLY A 239 3.35 2.75 29.42
C GLY A 239 2.37 3.61 30.19
N VAL A 240 1.36 4.14 29.50
CA VAL A 240 0.28 4.92 30.12
C VAL A 240 -0.58 4.07 31.05
N ALA A 241 -1.06 2.90 30.60
CA ALA A 241 -1.87 2.02 31.44
C ALA A 241 -1.13 1.58 32.71
N THR A 242 0.16 1.25 32.60
CA THR A 242 1.01 0.91 33.74
C THR A 242 1.23 2.12 34.65
N ALA A 243 1.50 3.30 34.10
CA ALA A 243 1.68 4.52 34.91
C ALA A 243 0.42 4.85 35.70
N VAL A 244 -0.76 4.82 35.06
CA VAL A 244 -2.04 5.07 35.75
C VAL A 244 -2.34 3.99 36.78
N ALA A 245 -2.00 2.73 36.52
CA ALA A 245 -2.15 1.65 37.51
C ALA A 245 -1.25 1.86 38.74
N VAL A 246 0.00 2.32 38.56
CA VAL A 246 0.91 2.68 39.66
C VAL A 246 0.37 3.88 40.44
N ILE A 247 -0.04 4.94 39.74
CA ILE A 247 -0.63 6.14 40.35
C ILE A 247 -1.88 5.77 41.14
N GLY A 248 -2.74 4.92 40.58
CA GLY A 248 -3.95 4.44 41.25
C GLY A 248 -3.64 3.58 42.49
N ALA A 249 -2.61 2.73 42.44
CA ALA A 249 -2.19 1.95 43.59
C ALA A 249 -1.67 2.84 44.74
N VAL A 250 -0.85 3.86 44.40
CA VAL A 250 -0.38 4.85 45.39
C VAL A 250 -1.55 5.67 45.93
N ALA A 251 -2.46 6.13 45.06
CA ALA A 251 -3.64 6.89 45.47
C ALA A 251 -4.53 6.11 46.45
N VAL A 252 -4.77 4.81 46.17
CA VAL A 252 -5.52 3.93 47.06
C VAL A 252 -4.80 3.78 48.39
N TRP A 253 -3.51 3.45 48.37
CA TRP A 253 -2.70 3.27 49.58
C TRP A 253 -2.75 4.51 50.51
N GLU A 254 -2.48 5.68 49.93
CA GLU A 254 -2.38 6.94 50.66
C GLU A 254 -3.75 7.48 51.11
N THR A 255 -4.83 7.20 50.37
CA THR A 255 -6.19 7.60 50.80
C THR A 255 -6.68 6.76 51.98
N LEU A 256 -6.12 5.56 52.17
CA LEU A 256 -6.52 4.63 53.22
C LEU A 256 -5.67 4.76 54.48
N GLU A 257 -4.35 4.89 54.34
CA GLU A 257 -3.44 5.10 55.48
C GLU A 257 -3.36 6.57 55.90
N GLY A 258 -3.47 7.49 54.95
CA GLY A 258 -3.23 8.91 55.18
C GLY A 258 -4.49 9.63 55.67
N THR A 259 -4.47 10.06 56.94
CA THR A 259 -5.52 10.96 57.47
C THR A 259 -5.57 12.35 56.80
N GLN A 260 -4.64 12.66 55.88
CA GLN A 260 -4.50 13.98 55.23
C GLN A 260 -4.18 13.93 53.72
N GLY A 261 -4.50 12.83 53.03
CA GLY A 261 -4.30 12.72 51.58
C GLY A 261 -5.13 13.73 50.75
N PRO A 262 -4.76 13.98 49.49
CA PRO A 262 -5.39 15.01 48.63
C PRO A 262 -6.86 14.71 48.27
N PHE A 263 -7.29 13.46 48.42
CA PHE A 263 -8.69 13.03 48.21
C PHE A 263 -9.47 12.86 49.50
N VAL A 264 -8.85 13.01 50.68
CA VAL A 264 -9.53 12.82 51.96
C VAL A 264 -10.48 13.99 52.21
N VAL A 265 -11.77 13.68 52.28
CA VAL A 265 -12.87 14.59 52.60
C VAL A 265 -13.72 14.01 53.74
N ASP A 266 -14.81 14.70 54.10
CA ASP A 266 -15.63 14.39 55.29
C ASP A 266 -16.17 12.94 55.34
N THR A 267 -16.40 12.33 54.17
CA THR A 267 -16.84 10.93 54.08
C THR A 267 -15.86 10.09 53.26
N LEU A 268 -15.68 8.83 53.67
CA LEU A 268 -14.89 7.86 52.91
C LEU A 268 -15.47 7.70 51.49
N SER A 269 -16.80 7.63 51.37
CA SER A 269 -17.48 7.50 50.08
C SER A 269 -17.14 8.62 49.11
N ASP A 270 -17.16 9.88 49.56
CA ASP A 270 -16.80 11.02 48.71
C ASP A 270 -15.30 11.04 48.39
N SER A 271 -14.47 10.59 49.33
CA SER A 271 -13.02 10.46 49.12
C SER A 271 -12.70 9.45 48.01
N LEU A 272 -13.35 8.28 48.07
CA LEU A 272 -13.21 7.23 47.06
C LEU A 272 -13.78 7.68 45.70
N LEU A 273 -14.90 8.41 45.71
CA LEU A 273 -15.51 8.98 44.52
C LEU A 273 -14.55 9.94 43.79
N LEU A 274 -13.92 10.86 44.53
CA LEU A 274 -12.94 11.81 43.99
C LEU A 274 -11.72 11.09 43.41
N MET A 275 -11.15 10.16 44.17
CA MET A 275 -10.00 9.36 43.73
C MET A 275 -10.30 8.56 42.46
N GLN A 276 -11.44 7.85 42.42
CA GLN A 276 -11.86 7.06 41.26
C GLN A 276 -12.10 7.95 40.02
N THR A 277 -12.73 9.12 40.21
CA THR A 277 -12.95 10.09 39.14
C THR A 277 -11.62 10.60 38.58
N PHE A 278 -10.66 10.87 39.45
CA PHE A 278 -9.31 11.29 39.07
C PHE A 278 -8.57 10.21 38.26
N ILE A 279 -8.49 8.97 38.77
CA ILE A 279 -7.84 7.85 38.09
C ILE A 279 -8.49 7.58 36.73
N SER A 280 -9.83 7.57 36.69
CA SER A 280 -10.58 7.35 35.44
C SER A 280 -10.31 8.46 34.43
N THR A 281 -10.28 9.73 34.87
CA THR A 281 -9.99 10.88 33.99
C THR A 281 -8.58 10.80 33.43
N MET A 282 -7.58 10.51 34.27
CA MET A 282 -6.18 10.33 33.84
C MET A 282 -6.03 9.19 32.84
N LEU A 283 -6.72 8.07 33.09
CA LEU A 283 -6.69 6.93 32.18
C LEU A 283 -7.30 7.29 30.83
N ILE A 284 -8.49 7.89 30.82
CA ILE A 284 -9.20 8.28 29.60
C ILE A 284 -8.34 9.26 28.81
N MET A 285 -7.84 10.30 29.46
CA MET A 285 -6.97 11.30 28.83
C MET A 285 -5.69 10.65 28.28
N GLY A 286 -5.00 9.86 29.10
CA GLY A 286 -3.72 9.24 28.73
C GLY A 286 -3.87 8.22 27.61
N LEU A 287 -4.84 7.31 27.70
CA LEU A 287 -5.09 6.29 26.67
C LEU A 287 -5.58 6.91 25.37
N THR A 288 -6.45 7.93 25.44
CA THR A 288 -6.92 8.64 24.25
C THR A 288 -5.76 9.36 23.55
N LEU A 289 -4.91 10.05 24.31
CA LEU A 289 -3.71 10.70 23.79
C LEU A 289 -2.77 9.68 23.14
N ALA A 290 -2.45 8.59 23.85
CA ALA A 290 -1.59 7.53 23.33
C ALA A 290 -2.16 6.87 22.07
N ALA A 291 -3.48 6.64 22.00
CA ALA A 291 -4.16 6.13 20.82
C ALA A 291 -4.08 7.10 19.64
N PHE A 292 -4.34 8.39 19.87
CA PHE A 292 -4.25 9.42 18.83
C PHE A 292 -2.83 9.52 18.26
N ILE A 293 -1.81 9.43 19.12
CA ILE A 293 -0.40 9.47 18.70
C ILE A 293 -0.02 8.19 17.96
N ALA A 294 -0.51 7.03 18.39
CA ALA A 294 -0.31 5.77 17.67
C ALA A 294 -0.95 5.82 16.27
N ASP A 295 -2.19 6.32 16.16
CA ASP A 295 -2.87 6.54 14.87
C ASP A 295 -2.08 7.49 13.97
N ARG A 296 -1.62 8.63 14.51
CA ARG A 296 -0.83 9.61 13.76
C ARG A 296 0.50 9.02 13.27
N ARG A 297 1.19 8.24 14.10
CA ARG A 297 2.44 7.54 13.71
C ARG A 297 2.19 6.55 12.58
N ARG A 298 1.14 5.72 12.70
CA ARG A 298 0.75 4.76 11.65
C ARG A 298 0.41 5.45 10.33
N ALA A 299 -0.34 6.56 10.40
CA ALA A 299 -0.67 7.36 9.21
C ALA A 299 0.59 7.91 8.54
N PHE A 300 1.53 8.44 9.33
CA PHE A 300 2.80 8.96 8.82
C PHE A 300 3.68 7.87 8.21
N GLU A 301 3.78 6.69 8.83
CA GLU A 301 4.52 5.55 8.29
C GLU A 301 3.93 5.05 6.97
N ASN A 302 2.60 4.98 6.86
CA ASN A 302 1.92 4.61 5.62
C ASN A 302 2.17 5.63 4.51
N LEU A 303 2.11 6.93 4.83
CA LEU A 303 2.45 7.99 3.87
C LEU A 303 3.91 7.90 3.42
N LYS A 304 4.84 7.63 4.34
CA LYS A 304 6.25 7.45 4.01
C LYS A 304 6.46 6.26 3.06
N LYS A 305 5.84 5.11 3.34
CA LYS A 305 5.90 3.92 2.47
C LYS A 305 5.37 4.23 1.07
N LEU A 306 4.18 4.84 0.98
CA LEU A 306 3.59 5.22 -0.31
C LEU A 306 4.45 6.22 -1.09
N ARG A 307 5.05 7.19 -0.41
CA ARG A 307 5.98 8.14 -1.02
C ARG A 307 7.21 7.42 -1.57
N ASP A 308 7.80 6.51 -0.79
CA ASP A 308 9.00 5.78 -1.19
C ASP A 308 8.71 4.85 -2.39
N GLU A 309 7.57 4.14 -2.36
CA GLU A 309 7.09 3.35 -3.50
C GLU A 309 6.81 4.18 -4.76
N LEU A 310 6.27 5.40 -4.61
CA LEU A 310 6.04 6.30 -5.72
C LEU A 310 7.36 6.81 -6.29
N ALA A 311 8.32 7.16 -5.42
CA ALA A 311 9.65 7.59 -5.84
C ALA A 311 10.38 6.48 -6.62
N ASP A 312 10.27 5.23 -6.18
CA ASP A 312 10.79 4.07 -6.90
C ASP A 312 10.12 3.90 -8.27
N ARG A 313 8.79 3.98 -8.33
CA ARG A 313 8.04 3.89 -9.60
C ARG A 313 8.40 5.01 -10.58
N VAL A 314 8.55 6.24 -10.09
CA VAL A 314 8.98 7.38 -10.92
C VAL A 314 10.39 7.14 -11.45
N ARG A 315 11.34 6.74 -10.61
CA ARG A 315 12.71 6.40 -11.05
C ARG A 315 12.72 5.32 -12.13
N GLN A 316 11.95 4.25 -11.94
CA GLN A 316 11.85 3.17 -12.91
C GLN A 316 11.28 3.67 -14.25
N ARG A 317 10.19 4.44 -14.22
CA ARG A 317 9.58 4.99 -15.44
C ARG A 317 10.49 5.98 -16.16
N THR A 318 11.21 6.82 -15.43
CA THR A 318 12.18 7.75 -16.04
C THR A 318 13.29 6.98 -16.75
N ALA A 319 13.85 5.94 -16.13
CA ALA A 319 14.88 5.10 -16.75
C ALA A 319 14.36 4.33 -17.98
N GLU A 320 13.13 3.80 -17.91
CA GLU A 320 12.46 3.19 -19.07
C GLU A 320 12.26 4.20 -20.22
N LEU A 321 11.85 5.43 -19.88
CA LEU A 321 11.62 6.50 -20.85
C LEU A 321 12.92 6.96 -21.50
N GLU A 322 13.99 7.09 -20.72
CA GLU A 322 15.33 7.43 -21.21
C GLU A 322 15.83 6.38 -22.20
N LYS A 323 15.74 5.09 -21.84
CA LYS A 323 16.12 3.99 -22.74
C LYS A 323 15.28 3.95 -24.02
N ALA A 324 13.97 4.20 -23.92
CA ALA A 324 13.10 4.29 -25.09
C ALA A 324 13.46 5.49 -25.97
N ASN A 325 13.79 6.64 -25.37
CA ASN A 325 14.18 7.85 -26.09
C ASN A 325 15.55 7.67 -26.79
N GLU A 326 16.53 7.03 -26.15
CA GLU A 326 17.79 6.64 -26.79
C GLU A 326 17.57 5.71 -27.97
N THR A 327 16.71 4.71 -27.82
CA THR A 327 16.36 3.78 -28.91
C THR A 327 15.71 4.51 -30.08
N LEU A 328 14.76 5.40 -29.81
CA LEU A 328 14.10 6.21 -30.84
C LEU A 328 15.09 7.15 -31.55
N ARG A 329 16.03 7.77 -30.82
CA ARG A 329 17.09 8.59 -31.41
C ARG A 329 17.97 7.79 -32.35
N LEU A 330 18.36 6.57 -31.97
CA LEU A 330 19.14 5.68 -32.84
C LEU A 330 18.36 5.28 -34.10
N GLN A 331 17.08 4.95 -33.96
CA GLN A 331 16.20 4.65 -35.10
C GLN A 331 16.06 5.84 -36.05
N ILE A 332 15.93 7.06 -35.53
CA ILE A 332 15.86 8.29 -36.35
C ILE A 332 17.17 8.48 -37.14
N VAL A 333 18.33 8.27 -36.52
CA VAL A 333 19.63 8.38 -37.21
C VAL A 333 19.77 7.32 -38.30
N GLN A 334 19.44 6.06 -38.01
CA GLN A 334 19.48 4.97 -38.99
C GLN A 334 18.52 5.21 -40.16
N ARG A 335 17.30 5.68 -39.87
CA ARG A 335 16.32 6.00 -40.91
C ARG A 335 16.82 7.12 -41.80
N LYS A 336 17.42 8.17 -41.21
CA LYS A 336 17.93 9.32 -41.98
C LYS A 336 19.11 8.93 -42.87
N SER A 337 20.03 8.07 -42.40
CA SER A 337 21.12 7.57 -43.25
C SER A 337 20.62 6.68 -44.39
N ALA A 338 19.63 5.82 -44.13
CA ALA A 338 18.98 5.01 -45.17
C ALA A 338 18.26 5.89 -46.22
N GLU A 339 17.54 6.93 -45.79
CA GLU A 339 16.89 7.90 -46.68
C GLU A 339 17.93 8.64 -47.55
N THR A 340 19.05 9.05 -46.96
CA THR A 340 20.13 9.74 -47.69
C THR A 340 20.81 8.80 -48.70
N ALA A 341 21.06 7.54 -48.33
CA ALA A 341 21.61 6.53 -49.22
C ALA A 341 20.65 6.20 -50.37
N LEU A 342 19.35 6.15 -50.10
CA LEU A 342 18.32 5.96 -51.12
C LEU A 342 18.30 7.13 -52.12
N GLN A 343 18.38 8.38 -51.62
CA GLN A 343 18.48 9.56 -52.47
C GLN A 343 19.75 9.56 -53.34
N ALA A 344 20.90 9.21 -52.75
CA ALA A 344 22.16 9.11 -53.50
C ALA A 344 22.13 8.00 -54.56
N ALA A 345 21.56 6.83 -54.22
CA ALA A 345 21.36 5.74 -55.18
C ALA A 345 20.43 6.15 -56.32
N HIS A 346 19.34 6.86 -56.02
CA HIS A 346 18.41 7.38 -57.03
C HIS A 346 19.09 8.37 -57.98
N GLN A 347 19.86 9.33 -57.45
CA GLN A 347 20.65 10.28 -58.25
C GLN A 347 21.65 9.55 -59.15
N ARG A 348 22.36 8.54 -58.62
CA ARG A 348 23.35 7.78 -59.36
C ARG A 348 22.72 6.95 -60.48
N LEU A 349 21.54 6.37 -60.24
CA LEU A 349 20.76 5.69 -61.29
C LEU A 349 20.32 6.66 -62.39
N GLN A 350 19.86 7.86 -62.04
CA GLN A 350 19.51 8.88 -63.04
C GLN A 350 20.72 9.30 -63.88
N GLU A 351 21.88 9.49 -63.25
CA GLU A 351 23.12 9.87 -63.93
C GLU A 351 23.63 8.75 -64.85
N VAL A 352 23.70 7.51 -64.36
CA VAL A 352 24.07 6.33 -65.17
C VAL A 352 23.07 6.12 -66.31
N SER A 353 21.77 6.27 -66.07
CA SER A 353 20.74 6.17 -67.10
C SER A 353 20.95 7.23 -68.18
N LYS A 354 21.20 8.48 -67.80
CA LYS A 354 21.50 9.57 -68.75
C LYS A 354 22.73 9.28 -69.57
N HIS A 355 23.82 8.83 -68.96
CA HIS A 355 25.05 8.45 -69.65
C HIS A 355 24.86 7.25 -70.59
N LEU A 356 24.11 6.22 -70.17
CA LEU A 356 23.79 5.07 -71.01
C LEU A 356 22.96 5.46 -72.23
N VAL A 357 21.94 6.30 -72.04
CA VAL A 357 21.13 6.81 -73.16
C VAL A 357 22.00 7.61 -74.12
N GLN A 358 22.83 8.54 -73.62
CA GLN A 358 23.74 9.33 -74.44
C GLN A 358 24.78 8.48 -75.17
N SER A 359 25.40 7.50 -74.49
CA SER A 359 26.38 6.58 -75.09
C SER A 359 25.73 5.67 -76.14
N SER A 360 24.52 5.17 -75.86
CA SER A 360 23.74 4.37 -76.81
C SER A 360 23.32 5.18 -78.03
N GLU A 361 22.92 6.45 -77.86
CA GLU A 361 22.62 7.35 -78.99
C GLU A 361 23.88 7.68 -79.80
N ALA A 362 25.00 8.00 -79.14
CA ALA A 362 26.26 8.30 -79.81
C ALA A 362 26.77 7.10 -80.62
N LYS A 363 26.74 5.89 -80.05
CA LYS A 363 27.17 4.69 -80.77
C LYS A 363 26.25 4.35 -81.93
N ARG A 364 24.94 4.57 -81.78
CA ARG A 364 23.97 4.45 -82.89
C ARG A 364 24.26 5.43 -84.01
N HIS A 365 24.61 6.67 -83.67
CA HIS A 365 24.97 7.70 -84.66
C HIS A 365 26.28 7.38 -85.39
N GLU A 366 27.31 6.95 -84.66
CA GLU A 366 28.60 6.49 -85.21
C GLU A 366 28.41 5.32 -86.19
N ILE A 367 27.66 4.29 -85.80
CA ILE A 367 27.35 3.13 -86.67
C ILE A 367 26.63 3.57 -87.94
N ALA A 368 25.66 4.48 -87.84
CA ALA A 368 24.95 4.99 -89.02
C ALA A 368 25.86 5.79 -89.96
N HIS A 369 26.82 6.53 -89.42
CA HIS A 369 27.79 7.30 -90.20
C HIS A 369 28.79 6.37 -90.91
N GLU A 370 29.42 5.43 -90.20
CA GLU A 370 30.36 4.46 -90.78
C GLU A 370 29.70 3.59 -91.87
N LEU A 371 28.47 3.12 -91.63
CA LEU A 371 27.69 2.40 -92.63
C LEU A 371 27.49 3.21 -93.93
N ASN A 372 27.25 4.51 -93.81
CA ASN A 372 26.99 5.36 -94.98
C ASN A 372 28.28 5.79 -95.68
N GLU A 373 29.36 6.04 -94.93
CA GLU A 373 30.63 6.48 -95.50
C GLU A 373 31.41 5.32 -96.11
N GLU A 374 31.71 4.25 -95.36
CA GLU A 374 32.53 3.16 -95.87
C GLU A 374 31.78 2.30 -96.89
N LEU A 375 30.61 1.77 -96.53
CA LEU A 375 29.87 0.88 -97.42
C LEU A 375 29.21 1.66 -98.56
N GLY A 376 28.73 2.87 -98.29
CA GLY A 376 28.15 3.73 -99.32
C GLY A 376 29.16 4.13 -100.39
N GLN A 377 30.37 4.54 -100.00
CA GLN A 377 31.42 4.88 -100.98
C GLN A 377 31.90 3.67 -101.77
N VAL A 378 32.12 2.53 -101.11
CA VAL A 378 32.56 1.30 -101.79
C VAL A 378 31.51 0.86 -102.82
N LEU A 379 30.23 0.84 -102.45
CA LEU A 379 29.15 0.45 -103.35
C LEU A 379 28.91 1.47 -104.47
N ALA A 380 29.05 2.78 -104.19
CA ALA A 380 29.00 3.81 -105.24
C ALA A 380 30.15 3.65 -106.24
N GLY A 381 31.36 3.31 -105.76
CA GLY A 381 32.51 3.00 -106.61
C GLY A 381 32.30 1.75 -107.47
N VAL A 382 31.75 0.69 -106.89
CA VAL A 382 31.35 -0.52 -107.64
C VAL A 382 30.27 -0.19 -108.68
N GLY A 383 29.25 0.59 -108.30
CA GLY A 383 28.18 1.04 -109.19
C GLY A 383 28.70 1.88 -110.36
N MET A 384 29.59 2.84 -110.12
CA MET A 384 30.21 3.65 -111.18
C MET A 384 31.06 2.81 -112.13
N ARG A 385 31.83 1.83 -111.62
CA ARG A 385 32.62 0.91 -112.45
C ARG A 385 31.74 -0.02 -113.28
N LEU A 386 30.64 -0.52 -112.71
CA LEU A 386 29.64 -1.30 -113.44
C LEU A 386 28.98 -0.46 -114.54
N GLY A 387 28.58 0.78 -114.25
CA GLY A 387 28.02 1.71 -115.23
C GLY A 387 29.00 2.07 -116.35
N ALA A 388 30.30 2.25 -116.02
CA ALA A 388 31.35 2.50 -117.02
C ALA A 388 31.59 1.27 -117.92
N LEU A 389 31.58 0.06 -117.35
CA LEU A 389 31.66 -1.20 -118.11
C LEU A 389 30.44 -1.37 -119.05
N GLN A 390 29.25 -1.01 -118.59
CA GLN A 390 28.02 -1.04 -119.38
C GLN A 390 28.06 -0.05 -120.55
N ALA A 391 28.59 1.16 -120.35
CA ALA A 391 28.77 2.16 -121.39
C ALA A 391 29.87 1.81 -122.42
N SER A 392 30.80 0.92 -122.06
CA SER A 392 31.99 0.58 -122.88
C SER A 392 31.89 -0.76 -123.62
N THR A 393 30.79 -1.51 -123.47
CA THR A 393 30.65 -2.87 -124.04
C THR A 393 29.67 -2.89 -125.23
N PRO A 394 30.11 -3.19 -126.47
CA PRO A 394 29.24 -3.22 -127.66
C PRO A 394 28.43 -4.51 -127.85
N SER A 395 28.55 -5.50 -126.95
CA SER A 395 27.97 -6.84 -127.10
C SER A 395 26.69 -7.03 -126.29
N ASN A 396 25.58 -7.30 -126.98
CA ASN A 396 24.24 -7.56 -126.39
C ASN A 396 24.15 -8.80 -125.48
N ALA A 397 25.19 -9.65 -125.39
CA ALA A 397 25.16 -10.87 -124.60
C ALA A 397 25.35 -10.66 -123.08
N LEU A 398 26.09 -9.61 -122.67
CA LEU A 398 26.44 -9.35 -121.26
C LEU A 398 25.58 -8.25 -120.61
N ALA A 399 24.77 -7.54 -121.40
CA ALA A 399 23.89 -6.49 -120.93
C ALA A 399 22.92 -6.92 -119.80
N PRO A 400 22.21 -8.07 -119.88
CA PRO A 400 21.25 -8.44 -118.82
C PRO A 400 21.93 -8.76 -117.49
N THR A 401 23.13 -9.36 -117.50
CA THR A 401 23.89 -9.69 -116.29
C THR A 401 24.46 -8.43 -115.62
N LEU A 402 24.96 -7.47 -116.40
CA LEU A 402 25.43 -6.18 -115.88
C LEU A 402 24.28 -5.35 -115.30
N ASP A 403 23.11 -5.37 -115.93
CA ASP A 403 21.90 -4.69 -115.46
C ASP A 403 21.34 -5.34 -114.17
N GLU A 404 21.47 -6.66 -114.03
CA GLU A 404 21.20 -7.37 -112.78
C GLU A 404 22.18 -7.01 -111.67
N MET A 405 23.49 -6.97 -111.95
CA MET A 405 24.52 -6.55 -110.98
C MET A 405 24.34 -5.09 -110.53
N GLU A 406 24.03 -4.18 -111.45
CA GLU A 406 23.74 -2.78 -111.13
C GLU A 406 22.48 -2.65 -110.27
N ARG A 407 21.40 -3.37 -110.60
CA ARG A 407 20.18 -3.42 -109.79
C ARG A 407 20.43 -3.99 -108.40
N LEU A 408 21.25 -5.03 -108.28
CA LEU A 408 21.64 -5.61 -106.99
C LEU A 408 22.45 -4.60 -106.15
N VAL A 409 23.45 -3.93 -106.73
CA VAL A 409 24.24 -2.89 -106.04
C VAL A 409 23.35 -1.73 -105.61
N ARG A 410 22.47 -1.23 -106.49
CA ARG A 410 21.51 -0.17 -106.18
C ARG A 410 20.52 -0.60 -105.09
N GLY A 411 20.11 -1.87 -105.10
CA GLY A 411 19.28 -2.48 -104.05
C GLY A 411 19.98 -2.57 -102.69
N VAL A 412 21.26 -2.93 -102.67
CA VAL A 412 22.11 -2.99 -101.47
C VAL A 412 22.34 -1.59 -100.90
N ILE A 413 22.66 -0.60 -101.74
CA ILE A 413 22.79 0.82 -101.35
C ILE A 413 21.50 1.29 -100.68
N ASN A 414 20.35 1.04 -101.29
CA ASN A 414 19.05 1.43 -100.74
C ASN A 414 18.71 0.71 -99.42
N ARG A 415 19.16 -0.53 -99.23
CA ARG A 415 19.00 -1.26 -97.95
C ARG A 415 19.90 -0.71 -96.86
N ILE A 416 21.17 -0.42 -97.17
CA ILE A 416 22.12 0.17 -96.21
C ILE A 416 21.66 1.57 -95.80
N GLN A 417 21.22 2.40 -96.75
CA GLN A 417 20.70 3.74 -96.44
C GLN A 417 19.41 3.70 -95.59
N ARG A 418 18.54 2.70 -95.80
CA ARG A 418 17.36 2.49 -94.93
C ARG A 418 17.77 2.01 -93.54
N LEU A 419 18.74 1.10 -93.45
CA LEU A 419 19.25 0.60 -92.18
C LEU A 419 19.93 1.72 -91.37
N ALA A 420 20.78 2.52 -92.00
CA ALA A 420 21.43 3.68 -91.40
C ALA A 420 20.39 4.72 -90.90
N ARG A 421 19.35 5.00 -91.70
CA ARG A 421 18.22 5.86 -91.28
C ARG A 421 17.45 5.29 -90.09
N SER A 422 17.25 3.97 -90.04
CA SER A 422 16.58 3.31 -88.91
C SER A 422 17.41 3.28 -87.62
N LEU A 423 18.75 3.28 -87.74
CA LEU A 423 19.69 3.29 -86.61
C LEU A 423 19.91 4.69 -86.02
N ALA A 424 19.85 5.72 -86.87
CA ALA A 424 19.96 7.12 -86.47
C ALA A 424 18.78 7.95 -87.01
N PRO A 425 17.59 7.85 -86.38
CA PRO A 425 16.49 8.74 -86.69
C PRO A 425 16.82 10.14 -86.14
N SER A 426 17.61 10.91 -86.87
CA SER A 426 17.92 12.31 -86.55
C SER A 426 16.68 13.21 -86.61
N GLU A 427 15.58 12.72 -87.20
CA GLU A 427 14.32 13.44 -87.36
C GLU A 427 13.51 13.58 -86.05
N ILE A 428 13.81 12.79 -85.01
CA ILE A 428 13.09 12.89 -83.72
C ILE A 428 13.53 14.11 -82.90
N LYS A 429 14.76 14.62 -83.10
CA LYS A 429 15.26 15.78 -82.33
C LYS A 429 14.75 17.14 -82.82
N HIS A 430 14.17 17.24 -84.03
CA HIS A 430 13.75 18.51 -84.60
C HIS A 430 12.23 18.67 -84.84
N LEU A 431 11.46 17.58 -84.96
CA LEU A 431 10.03 17.64 -85.31
C LEU A 431 9.07 17.42 -84.14
N GLY A 432 9.56 16.98 -82.97
CA GLY A 432 8.75 16.73 -81.78
C GLY A 432 7.95 15.41 -81.82
N LEU A 433 7.53 14.95 -80.64
CA LEU A 433 6.91 13.62 -80.41
C LEU A 433 5.66 13.35 -81.28
N ALA A 434 4.95 14.43 -81.67
CA ALA A 434 3.75 14.36 -82.48
C ALA A 434 4.04 13.90 -83.93
N ALA A 435 5.06 14.48 -84.57
CA ALA A 435 5.43 14.10 -85.94
C ALA A 435 6.01 12.68 -86.02
N ALA A 436 6.75 12.26 -84.99
CA ALA A 436 7.33 10.91 -84.95
C ALA A 436 6.27 9.81 -84.76
N THR A 437 5.21 10.07 -83.98
CA THR A 437 4.10 9.13 -83.80
C THR A 437 3.21 9.06 -85.04
N GLU A 438 2.98 10.18 -85.73
CA GLU A 438 2.24 10.24 -86.98
C GLU A 438 2.99 9.51 -88.12
N ALA A 439 4.32 9.69 -88.21
CA ALA A 439 5.16 8.97 -89.18
C ALA A 439 5.18 7.46 -88.93
N TYR A 440 5.29 7.02 -87.67
CA TYR A 440 5.27 5.60 -87.31
C TYR A 440 3.92 4.93 -87.60
N LEU A 441 2.81 5.64 -87.35
CA LEU A 441 1.45 5.20 -87.71
C LEU A 441 1.26 5.11 -89.23
N THR A 442 1.87 6.03 -89.99
CA THR A 442 1.80 6.04 -91.46
C THR A 442 2.61 4.90 -92.08
N GLU A 443 3.74 4.54 -91.47
CA GLU A 443 4.59 3.44 -91.93
C GLU A 443 4.01 2.06 -91.55
N THR A 444 3.42 1.93 -90.36
CA THR A 444 2.73 0.70 -89.95
C THR A 444 1.41 0.47 -90.69
N SER A 445 0.64 1.51 -91.01
CA SER A 445 -0.55 1.36 -91.88
C SER A 445 -0.19 0.88 -93.29
N ARG A 446 0.86 1.46 -93.90
CA ARG A 446 1.38 0.98 -95.19
C ARG A 446 1.88 -0.46 -95.17
N ALA A 447 2.51 -0.90 -94.08
CA ALA A 447 2.98 -2.28 -93.93
C ALA A 447 1.83 -3.27 -93.64
N ALA A 448 0.75 -2.81 -93.00
CA ALA A 448 -0.45 -3.60 -92.71
C ALA A 448 -1.46 -3.62 -93.87
N GLY A 449 -1.26 -2.82 -94.93
CA GLY A 449 -2.11 -2.80 -96.11
C GLY A 449 -3.48 -2.16 -95.92
N VAL A 450 -3.60 -1.22 -94.97
CA VAL A 450 -4.81 -0.40 -94.73
C VAL A 450 -4.52 1.06 -95.06
#